data_AF-A0A4R2NT64-F1
#
_entry.id   AF-A0A4R2NT64-F1
#
_cell.length_a   1.000
_cell.length_b   1.000
_cell.length_c   1.000
_cell.angle_alpha   90.00
_cell.angle_beta   90.00
_cell.angle_gamma   90.00
#
_symmetry.space_group_name_H-M   'P 1'
#
loop_
_entity.id
_entity.type
_entity.pdbx_description
1 polymer ?
#
loop_
_entity_poly.entity_id
_entity_poly.type
_entity_poly.pdbx_seq_one_letter_code
_entity_poly.pdbx_strand_id
1 'polypeptide(L)'
;MKKLLFLLFALILISCSQEVSKKDLEGVWWFFDGTGNGELSFKNDSITIDNGYGLPYTGSYELKKDSIIIYFEGNVKVDYLKYNSKDSLLIYKNAKYYKRFSSLDSSERVHTKFDLINIKSKKTIHSDSLNINSSIFLAFKNKSDELKLILNGKVTTTEDLPAFLIVRNCFGGNSTNYYEPYLILGKAITVLDLSKIYVYLNVINLRKIKVFSHYDFPNRLFHYYNIRVDLFKEKLLKNGPPPAPHDISRKDYLAKFNPDIITMKSKQDFKKLNSIKPNSHYLVSIDLDLPIEDYLHLTQELQSIGKKKKAKIRTELINL
;
A
#
# COMPACT_ATOMS: atom_id res chain seq x y z
N MET A 1 50.37 45.20 4.45
CA MET A 1 49.11 44.85 3.78
C MET A 1 49.14 43.50 3.04
N LYS A 2 50.13 43.19 2.18
CA LYS A 2 50.19 41.88 1.45
C LYS A 2 50.15 40.65 2.37
N LYS A 3 50.84 40.69 3.52
CA LYS A 3 50.83 39.60 4.53
C LYS A 3 49.46 39.42 5.21
N LEU A 4 48.69 40.50 5.39
CA LEU A 4 47.35 40.46 5.98
C LEU A 4 46.32 39.90 4.99
N LEU A 5 46.46 40.25 3.70
CA LEU A 5 45.64 39.70 2.61
C LEU A 5 45.87 38.19 2.44
N PHE A 6 47.13 37.74 2.57
CA PHE A 6 47.47 36.32 2.51
C PHE A 6 46.93 35.55 3.72
N LEU A 7 46.94 36.16 4.91
CA LEU A 7 46.33 35.58 6.11
C LEU A 7 44.81 35.46 5.97
N LEU A 8 44.14 36.48 5.41
CA LEU A 8 42.70 36.43 5.11
C LEU A 8 42.38 35.36 4.07
N PHE A 9 43.21 35.21 3.03
CA PHE A 9 43.03 34.18 2.00
C PHE A 9 43.25 32.77 2.57
N ALA A 10 44.25 32.60 3.44
CA ALA A 10 44.48 31.34 4.15
C ALA A 10 43.35 31.03 5.15
N LEU A 11 42.80 32.02 5.84
CA LEU A 11 41.63 31.87 6.73
C LEU A 11 40.35 31.53 5.95
N ILE A 12 40.19 32.01 4.71
CA ILE A 12 39.08 31.62 3.82
C ILE A 12 39.26 30.18 3.30
N LEU A 13 40.50 29.74 3.06
CA LEU A 13 40.79 28.35 2.67
C LEU A 13 40.70 27.34 3.83
N ILE A 14 40.90 27.81 5.07
CA ILE A 14 40.69 27.05 6.31
C ILE A 14 39.26 27.23 6.85
N SER A 15 38.37 27.94 6.14
CA SER A 15 36.93 27.93 6.41
C SER A 15 36.39 26.53 6.10
N CYS A 16 36.60 25.64 7.05
CA CYS A 16 36.28 24.23 7.10
C CYS A 16 35.02 23.90 6.30
N SER A 17 35.17 23.13 5.23
CA SER A 17 34.11 22.19 4.87
C SER A 17 34.04 21.20 6.03
N GLN A 18 33.24 21.51 7.05
CA GLN A 18 33.06 20.66 8.21
C GLN A 18 32.64 19.28 7.71
N GLU A 19 33.52 18.30 7.87
CA GLU A 19 33.29 16.94 7.39
C GLU A 19 32.15 16.34 8.22
N VAL A 20 31.14 15.84 7.52
CA VAL A 20 29.92 15.31 8.12
C VAL A 20 30.27 14.03 8.86
N SER A 21 29.99 13.98 10.15
CA SER A 21 30.20 12.78 10.96
C SER A 21 28.91 11.95 11.07
N LYS A 22 29.05 10.66 11.37
CA LYS A 22 27.87 9.80 11.66
C LYS A 22 27.03 10.35 12.81
N LYS A 23 27.67 11.00 13.78
CA LYS A 23 27.01 11.66 14.93
C LYS A 23 26.11 12.82 14.50
N ASP A 24 26.49 13.55 13.46
CA ASP A 24 25.67 14.65 12.94
C ASP A 24 24.37 14.13 12.31
N LEU A 25 24.45 12.95 11.68
CA LEU A 25 23.31 12.27 11.06
C LEU A 25 22.44 11.50 12.05
N GLU A 26 22.97 11.09 13.19
CA GLU A 26 22.25 10.24 14.14
C GLU A 26 20.91 10.84 14.55
N GLY A 27 19.87 9.99 14.56
CA GLY A 27 18.49 10.36 14.87
C GLY A 27 17.53 10.25 13.70
N VAL A 28 16.39 10.94 13.81
CA VAL A 28 15.26 10.86 12.87
C VAL A 28 15.13 12.16 12.09
N TRP A 29 14.97 12.02 10.79
CA TRP A 29 14.83 13.09 9.82
C TRP A 29 13.49 12.95 9.12
N TRP A 30 12.73 14.03 9.08
CA TRP A 30 11.34 14.00 8.62
C TRP A 30 11.17 14.90 7.41
N PHE A 31 10.36 14.46 6.46
CA PHE A 31 9.83 15.32 5.42
C PHE A 31 8.32 15.17 5.31
N PHE A 32 7.70 16.23 4.81
CA PHE A 32 6.30 16.28 4.47
C PHE A 32 6.16 16.77 3.04
N ASP A 33 5.56 15.95 2.18
CA ASP A 33 5.27 16.30 0.78
C ASP A 33 3.76 16.51 0.52
N GLY A 34 2.95 16.50 1.58
CA GLY A 34 1.49 16.58 1.47
C GLY A 34 0.79 15.25 1.16
N THR A 35 1.54 14.19 0.81
CA THR A 35 1.01 12.86 0.46
C THR A 35 1.27 11.81 1.55
N GLY A 36 2.28 12.05 2.40
CA GLY A 36 2.62 11.20 3.55
C GLY A 36 3.66 11.85 4.47
N ASN A 37 3.91 11.20 5.60
CA ASN A 37 5.04 11.51 6.47
C ASN A 37 6.14 10.50 6.19
N GLY A 38 7.15 10.86 5.40
CA GLY A 38 8.31 10.00 5.24
C GLY A 38 9.40 10.36 6.23
N GLU A 39 10.16 9.35 6.66
CA GLU A 39 11.17 9.49 7.70
C GLU A 39 12.44 8.73 7.29
N LEU A 40 13.60 9.34 7.53
CA LEU A 40 14.92 8.69 7.48
C LEU A 40 15.46 8.61 8.88
N SER A 41 15.99 7.45 9.23
CA SER A 41 16.44 7.15 10.58
C SER A 41 17.85 6.60 10.52
N PHE A 42 18.80 7.26 11.18
CA PHE A 42 20.21 6.85 11.24
C PHE A 42 20.56 6.38 12.64
N LYS A 43 21.13 5.17 12.76
CA LYS A 43 21.70 4.61 13.99
C LYS A 43 23.00 3.90 13.67
N ASN A 44 24.10 4.29 14.29
CA ASN A 44 25.41 3.70 14.01
C ASN A 44 25.70 3.72 12.49
N ASP A 45 25.77 2.55 11.86
CA ASP A 45 26.08 2.37 10.45
C ASP A 45 24.84 2.00 9.62
N SER A 46 23.67 2.05 10.26
CA SER A 46 22.39 1.67 9.69
C SER A 46 21.55 2.89 9.35
N ILE A 47 20.88 2.81 8.20
CA ILE A 47 19.84 3.75 7.77
C ILE A 47 18.52 2.97 7.61
N THR A 48 17.42 3.57 8.06
CA THR A 48 16.06 3.10 7.76
C THR A 48 15.31 4.20 7.02
N ILE A 49 14.65 3.82 5.94
CA ILE A 49 13.85 4.72 5.10
C ILE A 49 12.40 4.27 5.18
N ASP A 50 11.55 5.08 5.80
CA ASP A 50 10.10 4.91 5.78
C ASP A 50 9.49 5.86 4.75
N ASN A 51 8.77 5.29 3.79
CA ASN A 51 8.08 6.03 2.74
C ASN A 51 6.71 6.59 3.20
N GLY A 52 6.38 6.48 4.48
CA GLY A 52 5.13 6.96 5.07
C GLY A 52 3.96 6.01 4.91
N TYR A 53 4.18 4.81 4.35
CA TYR A 53 3.17 3.75 4.21
C TYR A 53 3.39 2.58 5.17
N GLY A 54 4.29 2.72 6.16
CA GLY A 54 4.61 1.65 7.12
C GLY A 54 5.42 0.52 6.49
N LEU A 55 6.20 0.84 5.45
CA LEU A 55 7.07 -0.09 4.74
C LEU A 55 8.54 0.35 4.88
N PRO A 56 9.07 0.38 6.11
CA PRO A 56 10.45 0.79 6.33
C PRO A 56 11.41 -0.18 5.64
N TYR A 57 12.43 0.37 5.01
CA TYR A 57 13.52 -0.40 4.40
C TYR A 57 14.82 -0.04 5.10
N THR A 58 15.51 -1.06 5.59
CA THR A 58 16.77 -0.90 6.32
C THR A 58 17.95 -1.26 5.42
N GLY A 59 19.06 -0.57 5.61
CA GLY A 59 20.32 -0.82 4.95
C GLY A 59 21.47 -0.27 5.77
N SER A 60 22.70 -0.44 5.28
CA SER A 60 23.86 0.25 5.81
C SER A 60 24.17 1.51 5.01
N TYR A 61 25.00 2.40 5.55
CA TYR A 61 25.43 3.59 4.82
C TYR A 61 26.90 3.93 5.05
N GLU A 62 27.47 4.63 4.08
CA GLU A 62 28.84 5.15 4.12
C GLU A 62 28.85 6.64 3.79
N LEU A 63 29.62 7.41 4.56
CA LEU A 63 29.77 8.84 4.36
C LEU A 63 30.86 9.15 3.35
N LYS A 64 30.56 10.08 2.45
CA LYS A 64 31.50 10.76 1.57
C LYS A 64 31.45 12.26 1.86
N LYS A 65 32.39 13.02 1.31
CA LYS A 65 32.59 14.45 1.61
C LYS A 65 31.32 15.31 1.52
N ASP A 66 30.46 15.03 0.54
CA ASP A 66 29.24 15.78 0.25
C ASP A 66 28.00 14.88 0.07
N SER A 67 28.15 13.57 0.33
CA SER A 67 27.14 12.58 -0.02
C SER A 67 27.13 11.38 0.93
N ILE A 68 26.00 10.72 1.02
CA ILE A 68 25.84 9.43 1.70
C ILE A 68 25.56 8.37 0.65
N ILE A 69 26.33 7.28 0.68
CA ILE A 69 26.06 6.06 -0.09
C ILE A 69 25.26 5.12 0.79
N ILE A 70 24.13 4.63 0.28
CA ILE A 70 23.28 3.67 0.98
C ILE A 70 23.40 2.29 0.33
N TYR A 71 23.51 1.25 1.15
CA TYR A 71 23.53 -0.15 0.74
C TYR A 71 22.32 -0.87 1.34
N PHE A 72 21.33 -1.19 0.50
CA PHE A 72 20.13 -1.89 0.94
C PHE A 72 20.36 -3.41 1.02
N GLU A 73 19.71 -4.08 1.97
CA GLU A 73 19.76 -5.54 2.07
C GLU A 73 19.23 -6.20 0.78
N GLY A 74 20.01 -7.13 0.23
CA GLY A 74 19.62 -7.98 -0.91
C GLY A 74 19.77 -7.37 -2.31
N ASN A 75 20.15 -6.10 -2.45
CA ASN A 75 20.51 -5.49 -3.75
C ASN A 75 21.51 -4.33 -3.53
N VAL A 76 22.64 -4.35 -4.25
CA VAL A 76 23.61 -3.24 -4.25
C VAL A 76 23.04 -2.10 -5.09
N LYS A 77 22.03 -1.39 -4.56
CA LYS A 77 21.62 -0.10 -5.10
C LYS A 77 22.27 0.99 -4.27
N VAL A 78 23.28 1.62 -4.87
CA VAL A 78 23.88 2.87 -4.37
C VAL A 78 22.89 3.99 -4.65
N ASP A 79 22.42 4.64 -3.59
CA ASP A 79 21.64 5.88 -3.69
C ASP A 79 22.43 7.02 -3.01
N TYR A 80 22.20 8.24 -3.46
CA TYR A 80 22.94 9.43 -3.01
C TYR A 80 22.04 10.37 -2.24
N LEU A 81 22.51 10.77 -1.06
CA LEU A 81 21.86 11.78 -0.24
C LEU A 81 22.83 12.94 -0.02
N LYS A 82 22.40 14.18 -0.30
CA LYS A 82 23.19 15.38 -0.02
C LYS A 82 22.87 15.94 1.35
N TYR A 83 23.89 16.23 2.16
CA TYR A 83 23.72 16.88 3.45
C TYR A 83 24.29 18.28 3.44
N ASN A 84 23.51 19.25 3.93
CA ASN A 84 23.99 20.59 4.23
C ASN A 84 24.15 20.72 5.75
N SER A 85 25.40 20.74 6.20
CA SER A 85 25.77 20.85 7.61
C SER A 85 25.43 22.20 8.24
N LYS A 86 25.29 23.27 7.45
CA LYS A 86 24.95 24.60 7.97
C LYS A 86 23.52 24.69 8.46
N ASP A 87 22.61 24.07 7.72
CA ASP A 87 21.16 24.20 7.94
C ASP A 87 20.54 22.92 8.48
N SER A 88 21.36 21.91 8.82
CA SER A 88 20.89 20.57 9.23
C SER A 88 19.79 20.05 8.28
N LEU A 89 20.09 20.05 6.99
CA LEU A 89 19.17 19.70 5.92
C LEU A 89 19.70 18.50 5.13
N LEU A 90 18.91 17.45 5.05
CA LEU A 90 19.16 16.31 4.17
C LEU A 90 18.31 16.45 2.89
N ILE A 91 18.91 16.17 1.74
CA ILE A 91 18.21 16.14 0.45
C ILE A 91 18.33 14.75 -0.15
N TYR A 92 17.19 14.08 -0.32
CA TYR A 92 17.08 12.74 -0.88
C TYR A 92 15.94 12.70 -1.90
N LYS A 93 16.21 12.29 -3.14
CA LYS A 93 15.22 12.20 -4.24
C LYS A 93 14.37 13.47 -4.41
N ASN A 94 15.02 14.64 -4.37
CA ASN A 94 14.41 15.97 -4.43
C ASN A 94 13.52 16.37 -3.24
N ALA A 95 13.38 15.51 -2.22
CA ALA A 95 12.72 15.85 -0.96
C ALA A 95 13.73 16.42 0.05
N LYS A 96 13.26 17.40 0.83
CA LYS A 96 14.00 18.07 1.90
C LYS A 96 13.59 17.48 3.25
N TYR A 97 14.55 16.93 3.98
CA TYR A 97 14.36 16.30 5.27
C TYR A 97 15.01 17.15 6.35
N TYR A 98 14.24 17.40 7.41
CA TYR A 98 14.67 18.20 8.56
C TYR A 98 14.88 17.29 9.75
N LYS A 99 15.93 17.55 10.52
CA LYS A 99 16.20 16.79 11.75
C LYS A 99 15.08 17.02 12.75
N ARG A 100 14.40 15.95 13.13
CA ARG A 100 13.26 15.97 14.05
C ARG A 100 13.68 15.55 15.46
N PHE A 101 14.46 14.48 15.55
CA PHE A 101 14.95 13.93 16.81
C PHE A 101 16.43 13.57 16.70
N SER A 102 17.20 13.80 17.76
CA SER A 102 18.62 13.45 17.82
C SER A 102 18.87 11.99 18.24
N SER A 103 17.84 11.28 18.72
CA SER A 103 17.92 9.86 19.06
C SER A 103 16.71 9.11 18.50
N LEU A 104 16.87 7.81 18.25
CA LEU A 104 15.77 6.93 17.82
C LEU A 104 14.83 6.54 18.95
N ASP A 105 15.35 6.46 20.17
CA ASP A 105 14.56 6.06 21.34
C ASP A 105 13.55 7.16 21.74
N SER A 106 13.71 8.39 21.22
CA SER A 106 12.75 9.48 21.40
C SER A 106 11.65 9.53 20.32
N SER A 107 11.73 8.69 19.28
CA SER A 107 10.61 8.46 18.37
C SER A 107 9.75 7.31 18.89
N GLU A 108 8.60 7.63 19.50
CA GLU A 108 7.54 6.64 19.82
C GLU A 108 7.04 5.89 18.56
N ARG A 109 7.40 6.37 17.37
CA ARG A 109 7.16 5.73 16.08
C ARG A 109 8.25 4.71 15.78
N VAL A 110 8.23 3.60 16.51
CA VAL A 110 8.96 2.41 16.04
C VAL A 110 8.29 1.97 14.75
N HIS A 111 9.01 2.18 13.64
CA HIS A 111 8.71 1.70 12.29
C HIS A 111 8.62 0.16 12.30
N THR A 112 7.54 -0.37 12.87
CA THR A 112 7.33 -1.81 12.89
C THR A 112 7.12 -2.23 11.46
N LYS A 113 8.10 -2.95 10.93
CA LYS A 113 8.07 -3.44 9.55
C LYS A 113 6.77 -4.19 9.33
N PHE A 114 5.96 -3.68 8.42
CA PHE A 114 4.78 -4.39 7.97
C PHE A 114 5.20 -5.41 6.90
N ASP A 115 5.13 -6.70 7.25
CA ASP A 115 5.47 -7.76 6.31
C ASP A 115 4.37 -7.92 5.26
N LEU A 116 4.67 -7.54 4.02
CA LEU A 116 3.77 -7.69 2.88
C LEU A 116 3.60 -9.17 2.49
N ILE A 117 2.46 -9.46 1.86
CA ILE A 117 2.19 -10.78 1.25
C ILE A 117 3.16 -11.13 0.11
N ASN A 118 3.80 -10.11 -0.47
CA ASN A 118 4.90 -10.19 -1.43
C ASN A 118 4.56 -10.85 -2.79
N ILE A 119 3.32 -10.69 -3.26
CA ILE A 119 2.84 -11.22 -4.54
C ILE A 119 3.01 -10.16 -5.63
N LYS A 120 3.69 -10.51 -6.74
CA LYS A 120 3.94 -9.59 -7.85
C LYS A 120 2.79 -9.59 -8.84
N SER A 121 2.25 -8.41 -9.11
CA SER A 121 1.22 -8.20 -10.13
C SER A 121 1.81 -7.67 -11.45
N LYS A 122 1.08 -7.80 -12.57
CA LYS A 122 1.44 -7.18 -13.86
C LYS A 122 1.27 -5.65 -13.88
N LYS A 123 0.54 -5.08 -12.91
CA LYS A 123 0.24 -3.65 -12.85
C LYS A 123 1.02 -3.01 -11.71
N THR A 124 1.74 -1.95 -12.04
CA THR A 124 2.49 -1.16 -11.08
C THR A 124 2.02 0.28 -11.05
N ILE A 125 2.16 0.92 -9.89
CA ILE A 125 1.93 2.34 -9.70
C ILE A 125 3.06 2.92 -8.86
N HIS A 126 3.58 4.07 -9.27
CA HIS A 126 4.59 4.78 -8.49
C HIS A 126 3.96 5.33 -7.20
N SER A 127 4.69 5.29 -6.08
CA SER A 127 4.20 5.76 -4.78
C SER A 127 3.71 7.21 -4.84
N ASP A 128 4.40 8.05 -5.61
CA ASP A 128 4.07 9.49 -5.73
C ASP A 128 2.82 9.76 -6.55
N SER A 129 2.28 8.73 -7.21
CA SER A 129 1.04 8.80 -7.97
C SER A 129 -0.18 8.34 -7.16
N LEU A 130 0.01 7.99 -5.89
CA LEU A 130 -1.09 7.66 -5.00
C LEU A 130 -1.90 8.91 -4.68
N ASN A 131 -3.22 8.80 -4.79
CA ASN A 131 -4.09 9.94 -4.55
C ASN A 131 -4.21 10.20 -3.04
N ILE A 132 -3.77 11.38 -2.61
CA ILE A 132 -3.79 11.86 -1.22
C ILE A 132 -5.19 11.82 -0.56
N ASN A 133 -6.23 11.94 -1.38
CA ASN A 133 -7.61 11.92 -0.92
C ASN A 133 -8.16 10.49 -0.76
N SER A 134 -7.45 9.47 -1.26
CA SER A 134 -7.83 8.06 -1.07
C SER A 134 -7.46 7.60 0.34
N SER A 135 -8.35 6.83 0.96
CA SER A 135 -8.05 6.17 2.23
C SER A 135 -7.11 4.98 1.99
N ILE A 136 -6.05 4.89 2.78
CA ILE A 136 -5.10 3.77 2.79
C ILE A 136 -5.25 3.04 4.12
N PHE A 137 -5.38 1.73 4.07
CA PHE A 137 -5.38 0.88 5.25
C PHE A 137 -4.65 -0.43 5.00
N LEU A 138 -4.23 -1.08 6.08
CA LEU A 138 -3.46 -2.31 6.03
C LEU A 138 -4.28 -3.44 6.64
N ALA A 139 -4.18 -4.65 6.08
CA ALA A 139 -4.78 -5.86 6.65
C ALA A 139 -3.70 -6.89 6.92
N PHE A 140 -3.69 -7.48 8.12
CA PHE A 140 -2.69 -8.47 8.52
C PHE A 140 -3.28 -9.50 9.48
N LYS A 141 -2.54 -10.59 9.69
CA LYS A 141 -2.79 -11.57 10.76
C LYS A 141 -1.95 -11.23 11.97
N ASN A 142 -2.56 -11.13 13.15
CA ASN A 142 -1.80 -10.99 14.39
C ASN A 142 -1.15 -12.34 14.81
N LYS A 143 -0.46 -12.35 15.95
CA LYS A 143 0.21 -13.57 16.48
C LYS A 143 -0.76 -14.73 16.79
N SER A 144 -2.05 -14.44 16.92
CA SER A 144 -3.11 -15.42 17.17
C SER A 144 -3.84 -15.84 15.88
N ASP A 145 -3.27 -15.52 14.71
CA ASP A 145 -3.88 -15.75 13.38
C ASP A 145 -5.25 -15.08 13.17
N GLU A 146 -5.52 -14.00 13.91
CA GLU A 146 -6.71 -13.19 13.74
C GLU A 146 -6.48 -12.10 12.69
N LEU A 147 -7.46 -11.89 11.82
CA LEU A 147 -7.49 -10.75 10.92
C LEU A 147 -7.61 -9.45 11.72
N LYS A 148 -6.65 -8.55 11.54
CA LYS A 148 -6.66 -7.19 12.07
C LYS A 148 -6.41 -6.18 10.95
N LEU A 149 -6.89 -4.97 11.16
CA LEU A 149 -6.65 -3.82 10.29
C LEU A 149 -5.76 -2.79 10.99
N ILE A 150 -4.99 -2.03 10.23
CA ILE A 150 -4.37 -0.79 10.71
C ILE A 150 -5.07 0.37 10.02
N LEU A 151 -5.83 1.15 10.79
CA LEU A 151 -6.55 2.33 10.33
C LEU A 151 -5.92 3.57 10.98
N ASN A 152 -5.31 4.44 10.18
CA ASN A 152 -4.58 5.63 10.65
C ASN A 152 -3.58 5.34 11.79
N GLY A 153 -2.81 4.26 11.65
CA GLY A 153 -1.81 3.83 12.64
C GLY A 153 -2.36 3.07 13.85
N LYS A 154 -3.68 2.88 13.99
CA LYS A 154 -4.28 2.11 15.08
C LYS A 154 -4.66 0.71 14.62
N VAL A 155 -4.26 -0.31 15.39
CA VAL A 155 -4.69 -1.70 15.18
C VAL A 155 -6.14 -1.86 15.60
N THR A 156 -6.98 -2.41 14.73
CA THR A 156 -8.40 -2.64 14.96
C THR A 156 -8.92 -3.86 14.18
N THR A 157 -10.24 -4.02 14.09
CA THR A 157 -10.96 -5.10 13.40
C THR A 157 -11.68 -4.57 12.15
N THR A 158 -12.35 -5.46 11.42
CA THR A 158 -13.04 -5.12 10.16
C THR A 158 -14.27 -4.25 10.35
N GLU A 159 -14.87 -4.30 11.53
CA GLU A 159 -16.09 -3.58 11.93
C GLU A 159 -15.90 -2.05 11.94
N ASP A 160 -14.69 -1.57 12.19
CA ASP A 160 -14.35 -0.14 12.23
C ASP A 160 -14.15 0.47 10.84
N LEU A 161 -14.04 -0.38 9.80
CA LEU A 161 -13.75 0.06 8.44
C LEU A 161 -14.79 1.05 7.87
N PRO A 162 -16.11 0.87 8.04
CA PRO A 162 -17.11 1.83 7.58
C PRO A 162 -16.89 3.22 8.17
N ALA A 163 -16.71 3.32 9.49
CA ALA A 163 -16.50 4.61 10.15
C ALA A 163 -15.24 5.30 9.62
N PHE A 164 -14.13 4.57 9.51
CA PHE A 164 -12.88 5.09 8.97
C PHE A 164 -13.03 5.64 7.53
N LEU A 165 -13.80 4.95 6.68
CA LEU A 165 -13.96 5.32 5.28
C LEU A 165 -15.03 6.40 5.07
N ILE A 166 -16.02 6.56 5.96
CA ILE A 166 -17.07 7.59 5.89
C ILE A 166 -16.58 8.95 6.40
N VAL A 167 -15.73 9.00 7.43
CA VAL A 167 -15.36 10.24 8.15
C VAL A 167 -14.75 11.34 7.25
N ARG A 168 -14.26 11.01 6.05
CA ARG A 168 -13.83 12.03 5.07
C ARG A 168 -14.98 12.87 4.47
N ASN A 169 -16.24 12.53 4.71
CA ASN A 169 -17.42 13.24 4.21
C ASN A 169 -18.04 14.25 5.21
N CYS A 170 -17.51 14.37 6.43
CA CYS A 170 -18.13 15.20 7.48
C CYS A 170 -17.96 16.72 7.28
N PHE A 171 -17.17 17.16 6.30
CA PHE A 171 -16.89 18.60 6.03
C PHE A 171 -17.77 19.22 4.93
N GLY A 172 -18.98 18.72 4.71
CA GLY A 172 -19.98 19.40 3.85
C GLY A 172 -19.67 19.43 2.36
N GLY A 173 -18.66 18.68 1.90
CA GLY A 173 -18.37 18.49 0.48
C GLY A 173 -19.37 17.53 -0.15
N ASN A 174 -19.85 17.85 -1.36
CA ASN A 174 -20.72 16.99 -2.16
C ASN A 174 -20.27 15.52 -2.10
N SER A 175 -21.20 14.64 -1.76
CA SER A 175 -21.05 13.18 -1.54
C SER A 175 -20.66 12.37 -2.78
N THR A 176 -20.14 13.01 -3.83
CA THR A 176 -20.00 12.43 -5.17
C THR A 176 -18.60 11.94 -5.51
N ASN A 177 -17.57 12.28 -4.73
CA ASN A 177 -16.18 11.88 -5.01
C ASN A 177 -15.64 10.89 -3.98
N TYR A 178 -16.23 9.69 -3.93
CA TYR A 178 -15.60 8.55 -3.24
C TYR A 178 -14.37 8.12 -4.03
N TYR A 179 -13.18 8.49 -3.54
CA TYR A 179 -11.93 7.97 -4.08
C TYR A 179 -11.80 6.48 -3.75
N GLU A 180 -11.33 5.71 -4.72
CA GLU A 180 -11.11 4.27 -4.56
C GLU A 180 -10.07 4.04 -3.45
N PRO A 181 -10.40 3.33 -2.36
CA PRO A 181 -9.46 3.10 -1.28
C PRO A 181 -8.31 2.18 -1.71
N TYR A 182 -7.22 2.23 -0.97
CA TYR A 182 -6.06 1.34 -1.12
C TYR A 182 -5.97 0.43 0.10
N LEU A 183 -5.90 -0.88 -0.15
CA LEU A 183 -5.68 -1.91 0.86
C LEU A 183 -4.29 -2.52 0.66
N ILE A 184 -3.44 -2.44 1.67
CA ILE A 184 -2.12 -3.09 1.69
C ILE A 184 -2.25 -4.45 2.39
N LEU A 185 -1.87 -5.52 1.70
CA LEU A 185 -1.96 -6.87 2.23
C LEU A 185 -0.68 -7.29 2.95
N GLY A 186 -0.87 -7.61 4.23
CA GLY A 186 0.13 -8.26 5.06
C GLY A 186 0.28 -9.74 4.73
N LYS A 187 1.34 -10.33 5.25
CA LYS A 187 1.64 -11.75 5.17
C LYS A 187 0.48 -12.58 5.74
N ALA A 188 0.29 -13.77 5.17
CA ALA A 188 -0.69 -14.77 5.58
C ALA A 188 -2.18 -14.36 5.43
N ILE A 189 -2.50 -13.22 4.80
CA ILE A 189 -3.88 -12.90 4.44
C ILE A 189 -4.42 -13.92 3.43
N THR A 190 -5.61 -14.44 3.70
CA THR A 190 -6.32 -15.42 2.86
C THR A 190 -7.48 -14.79 2.07
N VAL A 191 -8.07 -15.54 1.13
CA VAL A 191 -9.30 -15.13 0.43
C VAL A 191 -10.48 -15.03 1.40
N LEU A 192 -10.55 -15.93 2.38
CA LEU A 192 -11.52 -15.84 3.48
C LEU A 192 -11.42 -14.51 4.23
N ASP A 193 -10.20 -14.06 4.57
CA ASP A 193 -9.99 -12.79 5.25
C ASP A 193 -10.42 -11.59 4.38
N LEU A 194 -10.07 -11.58 3.09
CA LEU A 194 -10.53 -10.57 2.15
C LEU A 194 -12.06 -10.53 2.05
N SER A 195 -12.71 -11.70 2.07
CA SER A 195 -14.16 -11.78 2.01
C SER A 195 -14.85 -11.08 3.19
N LYS A 196 -14.21 -11.05 4.37
CA LYS A 196 -14.70 -10.32 5.56
C LYS A 196 -14.58 -8.80 5.35
N ILE A 197 -13.45 -8.33 4.83
CA ILE A 197 -13.22 -6.91 4.51
C ILE A 197 -14.25 -6.43 3.46
N TYR A 198 -14.51 -7.24 2.44
CA TYR A 198 -15.43 -6.91 1.36
C TYR A 198 -16.87 -6.67 1.81
N VAL A 199 -17.32 -7.35 2.87
CA VAL A 199 -18.63 -7.08 3.46
C VAL A 199 -18.70 -5.60 3.88
N TYR A 200 -17.73 -5.13 4.67
CA TYR A 200 -17.70 -3.77 5.20
C TYR A 200 -17.43 -2.69 4.15
N LEU A 201 -16.70 -3.00 3.06
CA LEU A 201 -16.61 -2.08 1.91
C LEU A 201 -17.96 -1.91 1.21
N ASN A 202 -18.71 -3.02 1.07
CA ASN A 202 -20.01 -3.01 0.38
C ASN A 202 -21.07 -2.22 1.17
N VAL A 203 -21.04 -2.27 2.51
CA VAL A 203 -21.89 -1.49 3.42
C VAL A 203 -21.96 -0.01 3.06
N ILE A 204 -20.82 0.57 2.72
CA ILE A 204 -20.67 1.99 2.40
C ILE A 204 -20.65 2.23 0.89
N ASN A 205 -21.16 1.27 0.12
CA ASN A 205 -21.25 1.28 -1.33
C ASN A 205 -19.90 1.45 -2.06
N LEU A 206 -18.78 1.05 -1.42
CA LEU A 206 -17.48 0.98 -2.08
C LEU A 206 -17.31 -0.38 -2.78
N ARG A 207 -17.62 -0.39 -4.07
CA ARG A 207 -17.58 -1.60 -4.91
C ARG A 207 -16.24 -1.82 -5.60
N LYS A 208 -15.25 -0.96 -5.36
CA LYS A 208 -13.92 -1.05 -5.98
C LYS A 208 -12.85 -0.74 -4.95
N ILE A 209 -11.73 -1.43 -5.05
CA ILE A 209 -10.56 -1.23 -4.19
C ILE A 209 -9.29 -1.58 -4.97
N LYS A 210 -8.20 -0.82 -4.75
CA LYS A 210 -6.87 -1.28 -5.16
C LYS A 210 -6.23 -2.04 -4.01
N VAL A 211 -5.78 -3.25 -4.33
CA VAL A 211 -5.09 -4.11 -3.38
C VAL A 211 -3.61 -4.12 -3.71
N PHE A 212 -2.79 -3.58 -2.80
CA PHE A 212 -1.34 -3.58 -2.88
C PHE A 212 -0.79 -4.83 -2.19
N SER A 213 0.08 -5.53 -2.89
CA SER A 213 0.53 -6.88 -2.51
C SER A 213 2.04 -7.04 -2.50
N HIS A 214 2.76 -6.15 -3.20
CA HIS A 214 4.21 -6.07 -3.17
C HIS A 214 4.62 -4.61 -3.37
N TYR A 215 5.76 -4.23 -2.81
CA TYR A 215 6.40 -2.94 -3.02
C TYR A 215 7.84 -3.14 -3.47
N ASP A 216 8.15 -2.71 -4.68
CA ASP A 216 9.51 -2.59 -5.19
C ASP A 216 10.07 -1.26 -4.66
N PHE A 217 10.77 -1.35 -3.53
CA PHE A 217 11.36 -0.20 -2.85
C PHE A 217 12.37 0.56 -3.74
N PRO A 218 13.33 -0.10 -4.42
CA PRO A 218 14.26 0.58 -5.33
C PRO A 218 13.58 1.47 -6.37
N ASN A 219 12.52 0.99 -7.02
CA ASN A 219 11.82 1.72 -8.07
C ASN A 219 10.61 2.51 -7.56
N ARG A 220 10.30 2.39 -6.26
CA ARG A 220 9.15 3.01 -5.59
C ARG A 220 7.81 2.61 -6.22
N LEU A 221 7.71 1.35 -6.66
CA LEU A 221 6.54 0.83 -7.37
C LEU A 221 5.73 -0.10 -6.46
N PHE A 222 4.45 0.20 -6.30
CA PHE A 222 3.48 -0.74 -5.76
C PHE A 222 2.97 -1.66 -6.86
N HIS A 223 3.00 -2.98 -6.61
CA HIS A 223 2.24 -3.94 -7.41
C HIS A 223 0.82 -4.05 -6.89
N TYR A 224 -0.15 -3.86 -7.78
CA TYR A 224 -1.54 -3.77 -7.37
C TYR A 224 -2.51 -4.58 -8.22
N TYR A 225 -3.64 -4.90 -7.60
CA TYR A 225 -4.79 -5.54 -8.21
C TYR A 225 -5.99 -4.61 -8.06
N ASN A 226 -6.70 -4.33 -9.14
CA ASN A 226 -8.00 -3.68 -9.04
C ASN A 226 -9.00 -4.77 -8.72
N ILE A 227 -9.74 -4.65 -7.63
CA ILE A 227 -10.76 -5.64 -7.27
C ILE A 227 -12.12 -4.95 -7.28
N ARG A 228 -13.08 -5.62 -7.92
CA ARG A 228 -14.48 -5.25 -7.85
C ARG A 228 -15.16 -6.09 -6.78
N VAL A 229 -15.75 -5.41 -5.81
CA VAL A 229 -16.47 -6.00 -4.69
C VAL A 229 -17.97 -5.95 -4.99
N ASP A 230 -18.49 -7.03 -5.55
CA ASP A 230 -19.92 -7.22 -5.73
C ASP A 230 -20.38 -8.37 -4.82
N LEU A 231 -21.19 -8.07 -3.82
CA LEU A 231 -21.81 -9.09 -2.96
C LEU A 231 -23.28 -9.27 -3.33
N PHE A 232 -23.80 -10.48 -3.15
CA PHE A 232 -25.24 -10.74 -3.18
C PHE A 232 -25.87 -10.40 -1.82
N LYS A 233 -27.17 -10.08 -1.82
CA LYS A 233 -27.94 -9.69 -0.62
C LYS A 233 -27.76 -10.66 0.55
N GLU A 234 -27.69 -11.95 0.28
CA GLU A 234 -27.56 -13.03 1.25
C GLU A 234 -26.25 -12.91 2.07
N LYS A 235 -25.15 -12.49 1.45
CA LYS A 235 -23.86 -12.27 2.14
C LYS A 235 -23.91 -11.05 3.06
N LEU A 236 -24.69 -10.02 2.70
CA LEU A 236 -24.86 -8.82 3.50
C LEU A 236 -25.74 -9.10 4.72
N LEU A 237 -26.88 -9.79 4.54
CA LEU A 237 -27.79 -10.13 5.63
C LEU A 237 -27.14 -11.00 6.72
N LYS A 238 -26.18 -11.85 6.37
CA LYS A 238 -25.53 -12.77 7.32
C LYS A 238 -24.51 -12.08 8.21
N ASN A 239 -23.78 -11.10 7.67
CA ASN A 239 -22.54 -10.59 8.27
C ASN A 239 -22.45 -9.06 8.26
N GLY A 240 -23.53 -8.35 7.94
CA GLY A 240 -23.51 -6.92 7.68
C GLY A 240 -24.87 -6.23 7.87
N PRO A 241 -24.94 -4.92 7.63
CA PRO A 241 -26.15 -4.11 7.70
C PRO A 241 -27.16 -4.51 6.62
N PRO A 242 -28.43 -4.08 6.78
CA PRO A 242 -29.49 -4.43 5.84
C PRO A 242 -29.11 -4.04 4.41
N PRO A 243 -29.35 -4.93 3.42
CA PRO A 243 -29.02 -4.67 2.02
C PRO A 243 -29.79 -3.46 1.50
N ALA A 244 -29.16 -2.71 0.58
CA ALA A 244 -29.79 -1.59 -0.07
C ALA A 244 -30.85 -2.06 -1.08
N PRO A 245 -31.82 -1.19 -1.47
CA PRO A 245 -32.88 -1.55 -2.41
C PRO A 245 -32.37 -2.09 -3.76
N HIS A 246 -31.22 -1.57 -4.21
CA HIS A 246 -30.59 -1.91 -5.49
C HIS A 246 -29.66 -3.13 -5.43
N ASP A 247 -29.47 -3.73 -4.25
CA ASP A 247 -28.73 -4.99 -4.15
C ASP A 247 -29.58 -6.12 -4.74
N ILE A 248 -28.94 -7.08 -5.40
CA ILE A 248 -29.61 -8.21 -6.04
C ILE A 248 -29.34 -9.49 -5.24
N SER A 249 -30.37 -10.32 -5.05
CA SER A 249 -30.16 -11.65 -4.49
C SER A 249 -29.50 -12.55 -5.54
N ARG A 250 -28.86 -13.63 -5.11
CA ARG A 250 -28.29 -14.61 -6.04
C ARG A 250 -29.40 -15.20 -6.92
N LYS A 251 -30.55 -15.51 -6.33
CA LYS A 251 -31.72 -16.06 -7.03
C LYS A 251 -32.22 -15.12 -8.14
N ASP A 252 -32.38 -13.83 -7.83
CA ASP A 252 -32.87 -12.85 -8.81
C ASP A 252 -31.86 -12.64 -9.94
N TYR A 253 -30.56 -12.67 -9.63
CA TYR A 253 -29.52 -12.58 -10.65
C TYR A 253 -29.57 -13.76 -11.62
N LEU A 254 -29.72 -14.99 -11.11
CA LEU A 254 -29.86 -16.18 -11.95
C LEU A 254 -31.12 -16.11 -12.82
N ALA A 255 -32.26 -15.73 -12.24
CA ALA A 255 -33.52 -15.62 -12.98
C ALA A 255 -33.47 -14.53 -14.07
N LYS A 256 -32.86 -13.38 -13.77
CA LYS A 256 -32.82 -12.24 -14.69
C LYS A 256 -31.82 -12.40 -15.84
N PHE A 257 -30.64 -12.95 -15.56
CA PHE A 257 -29.53 -12.95 -16.51
C PHE A 257 -29.21 -14.32 -17.09
N ASN A 258 -29.77 -15.40 -16.52
CA ASN A 258 -29.49 -16.80 -16.88
C ASN A 258 -28.01 -17.07 -17.21
N PRO A 259 -27.08 -16.77 -16.28
CA PRO A 259 -25.66 -16.80 -16.56
C PRO A 259 -25.12 -18.23 -16.62
N ASP A 260 -24.09 -18.45 -17.44
CA ASP A 260 -23.27 -19.65 -17.35
C ASP A 260 -22.46 -19.61 -16.03
N ILE A 261 -22.48 -20.70 -15.27
CA ILE A 261 -21.78 -20.79 -13.99
C ILE A 261 -20.42 -21.47 -14.18
N ILE A 262 -19.36 -20.84 -13.68
CA ILE A 262 -18.00 -21.39 -13.67
C ILE A 262 -17.50 -21.45 -12.23
N THR A 263 -17.13 -22.65 -11.79
CA THR A 263 -16.62 -22.89 -10.42
C THR A 263 -15.10 -22.97 -10.41
N MET A 264 -14.47 -22.21 -9.50
CA MET A 264 -13.03 -22.11 -9.28
C MET A 264 -12.66 -22.59 -7.87
N LYS A 265 -12.18 -23.82 -7.76
CA LYS A 265 -11.65 -24.40 -6.51
C LYS A 265 -10.13 -24.35 -6.44
N SER A 266 -9.48 -24.32 -7.61
CA SER A 266 -8.03 -24.44 -7.74
C SER A 266 -7.51 -23.69 -8.95
N LYS A 267 -6.20 -23.51 -9.03
CA LYS A 267 -5.53 -22.95 -10.21
C LYS A 267 -5.83 -23.71 -11.51
N GLN A 268 -5.97 -25.03 -11.43
CA GLN A 268 -6.28 -25.89 -12.57
C GLN A 268 -7.62 -25.56 -13.22
N ASP A 269 -8.54 -24.97 -12.45
CA ASP A 269 -9.85 -24.55 -12.95
C ASP A 269 -9.77 -23.32 -13.86
N PHE A 270 -8.66 -22.59 -13.90
CA PHE A 270 -8.52 -21.40 -14.74
C PHE A 270 -8.64 -21.74 -16.22
N LYS A 271 -8.32 -22.97 -16.63
CA LYS A 271 -8.56 -23.46 -17.99
C LYS A 271 -10.03 -23.34 -18.42
N LYS A 272 -10.97 -23.35 -17.47
CA LYS A 272 -12.41 -23.15 -17.72
C LYS A 272 -12.70 -21.75 -18.26
N LEU A 273 -11.86 -20.75 -18.00
CA LEU A 273 -12.03 -19.38 -18.52
C LEU A 273 -11.96 -19.30 -20.05
N ASN A 274 -11.36 -20.30 -20.70
CA ASN A 274 -11.33 -20.42 -22.15
C ASN A 274 -12.74 -20.58 -22.76
N SER A 275 -13.69 -21.13 -22.01
CA SER A 275 -15.07 -21.33 -22.48
C SER A 275 -15.92 -20.05 -22.50
N ILE A 276 -15.44 -18.96 -21.87
CA ILE A 276 -16.19 -17.70 -21.80
C ILE A 276 -16.43 -17.14 -23.20
N LYS A 277 -17.70 -16.97 -23.58
CA LYS A 277 -18.12 -16.47 -24.89
C LYS A 277 -18.28 -14.94 -24.88
N PRO A 278 -18.10 -14.27 -26.04
CA PRO A 278 -18.36 -12.84 -26.15
C PRO A 278 -19.81 -12.45 -25.87
N ASN A 279 -20.01 -11.27 -25.28
CA ASN A 279 -21.32 -10.67 -25.00
C ASN A 279 -22.32 -11.54 -24.17
N SER A 280 -21.83 -12.54 -23.42
CA SER A 280 -22.66 -13.40 -22.56
C SER A 280 -22.54 -13.03 -21.07
N HIS A 281 -23.43 -13.57 -20.24
CA HIS A 281 -23.43 -13.38 -18.78
C HIS A 281 -22.81 -14.59 -18.09
N TYR A 282 -21.95 -14.34 -17.09
CA TYR A 282 -21.27 -15.39 -16.32
C TYR A 282 -21.35 -15.09 -14.83
N LEU A 283 -21.53 -16.16 -14.04
CA LEU A 283 -21.30 -16.15 -12.61
C LEU A 283 -20.09 -17.04 -12.31
N VAL A 284 -19.00 -16.44 -11.84
CA VAL A 284 -17.79 -17.15 -11.43
C VAL A 284 -17.82 -17.32 -9.92
N SER A 285 -18.03 -18.55 -9.47
CA SER A 285 -18.04 -18.91 -8.05
C SER A 285 -16.65 -19.35 -7.64
N ILE A 286 -16.05 -18.64 -6.70
CA ILE A 286 -14.66 -18.80 -6.28
C ILE A 286 -14.61 -19.31 -4.84
N ASP A 287 -13.81 -20.34 -4.63
CA ASP A 287 -13.61 -20.95 -3.31
C ASP A 287 -12.88 -19.99 -2.36
N LEU A 288 -13.32 -19.95 -1.10
CA LEU A 288 -12.65 -19.20 -0.03
C LEU A 288 -11.30 -19.82 0.36
N ASP A 289 -11.08 -21.10 0.05
CA ASP A 289 -9.83 -21.80 0.30
C ASP A 289 -8.83 -21.70 -0.88
N LEU A 290 -9.20 -21.01 -1.97
CA LEU A 290 -8.28 -20.76 -3.07
C LEU A 290 -7.05 -19.98 -2.56
N PRO A 291 -5.81 -20.37 -2.94
CA PRO A 291 -4.63 -19.60 -2.58
C PRO A 291 -4.77 -18.14 -3.01
N ILE A 292 -4.43 -17.23 -2.10
CA ILE A 292 -4.60 -15.78 -2.29
C ILE A 292 -3.89 -15.25 -3.55
N GLU A 293 -2.72 -15.79 -3.88
CA GLU A 293 -2.00 -15.46 -5.13
C GLU A 293 -2.82 -15.83 -6.37
N ASP A 294 -3.36 -17.05 -6.40
CA ASP A 294 -4.20 -17.50 -7.51
C ASP A 294 -5.48 -16.67 -7.58
N TYR A 295 -6.14 -16.37 -6.46
CA TYR A 295 -7.30 -15.47 -6.42
C TYR A 295 -6.99 -14.09 -7.03
N LEU A 296 -5.90 -13.45 -6.60
CA LEU A 296 -5.52 -12.14 -7.12
C LEU A 296 -5.25 -12.19 -8.63
N HIS A 297 -4.54 -13.21 -9.13
CA HIS A 297 -4.33 -13.39 -10.57
C HIS A 297 -5.64 -13.67 -11.33
N LEU A 298 -6.54 -14.48 -10.78
CA LEU A 298 -7.86 -14.75 -11.34
C LEU A 298 -8.65 -13.45 -11.54
N THR A 299 -8.67 -12.57 -10.53
CA THR A 299 -9.41 -11.29 -10.65
C THR A 299 -8.90 -10.42 -11.81
N GLN A 300 -7.58 -10.39 -12.04
CA GLN A 300 -6.97 -9.67 -13.17
C GLN A 300 -7.35 -10.31 -14.50
N GLU A 301 -7.32 -11.64 -14.57
CA GLU A 301 -7.66 -12.38 -15.79
C GLU A 301 -9.13 -12.21 -16.16
N LEU A 302 -10.05 -12.34 -15.20
CA LEU A 302 -11.49 -12.12 -15.40
C LEU A 302 -11.78 -10.70 -15.89
N GLN A 303 -11.10 -9.68 -15.37
CA GLN A 303 -11.24 -8.30 -15.85
C GLN A 303 -10.77 -8.15 -17.30
N SER A 304 -9.64 -8.78 -17.65
CA SER A 304 -9.10 -8.77 -19.01
C SER A 304 -10.08 -9.44 -19.99
N ILE A 305 -10.59 -10.61 -19.63
CA ILE A 305 -11.59 -11.36 -20.42
C ILE A 305 -12.87 -10.56 -20.58
N GLY A 306 -13.41 -10.01 -19.48
CA GLY A 306 -14.63 -9.19 -19.50
C GLY A 306 -14.51 -7.98 -20.43
N LYS A 307 -13.34 -7.31 -20.46
CA LYS A 307 -13.07 -6.22 -21.41
C LYS A 307 -12.94 -6.72 -22.84
N LYS A 308 -12.06 -7.71 -23.10
CA LYS A 308 -11.74 -8.20 -24.45
C LYS A 308 -12.95 -8.82 -25.14
N LYS A 309 -13.69 -9.66 -24.41
CA LYS A 309 -14.86 -10.38 -24.93
C LYS A 309 -16.18 -9.63 -24.73
N LYS A 310 -16.15 -8.46 -24.07
CA LYS A 310 -17.37 -7.73 -23.64
C LYS A 310 -18.34 -8.59 -22.81
N ALA A 311 -17.82 -9.63 -22.16
CA ALA A 311 -18.61 -10.54 -21.33
C ALA A 311 -18.99 -9.87 -20.00
N LYS A 312 -20.21 -10.11 -19.52
CA LYS A 312 -20.70 -9.63 -18.22
C LYS A 312 -20.40 -10.66 -17.15
N ILE A 313 -19.25 -10.53 -16.52
CA ILE A 313 -18.78 -11.45 -15.48
C ILE A 313 -19.09 -10.85 -14.11
N ARG A 314 -19.85 -11.59 -13.30
CA ARG A 314 -20.00 -11.37 -11.87
C ARG A 314 -19.25 -12.47 -11.13
N THR A 315 -18.66 -12.15 -9.98
CA THR A 315 -17.96 -13.11 -9.12
C THR A 315 -18.68 -13.26 -7.79
N GLU A 316 -18.61 -14.44 -7.19
CA GLU A 316 -19.00 -14.68 -5.80
C GLU A 316 -17.91 -15.45 -5.06
N LEU A 317 -17.77 -15.19 -3.75
CA LEU A 317 -16.86 -15.90 -2.86
C LEU A 317 -17.65 -16.83 -1.94
N ILE A 318 -17.46 -18.14 -2.06
CA ILE A 318 -18.26 -19.18 -1.38
C ILE A 318 -17.40 -20.33 -0.87
N ASN A 319 -17.89 -21.10 0.11
CA ASN A 319 -17.27 -22.38 0.51
C ASN A 319 -17.82 -23.47 -0.41
N LEU A 320 -16.95 -24.23 -1.08
CA LEU A 320 -17.30 -25.01 -2.27
C LEU A 320 -17.15 -26.53 -2.18
#